data_AF-D3S080-F1
#
_entry.id   AF-D3S080-F1
#
_cell.length_a   1.000
_cell.length_b   1.000
_cell.length_c   1.000
_cell.angle_alpha   90.00
_cell.angle_beta   90.00
_cell.angle_gamma   90.00
#
_symmetry.space_group_name_H-M   'P 1'
#
loop_
_entity.id
_entity.type
_entity.pdbx_description
1 polymer ?
#
loop_
_entity_poly.entity_id
_entity_poly.type
_entity_poly.pdbx_seq_one_letter_code
_entity_poly.pdbx_strand_id
1 'polypeptide(L)'
;MLFETLALILTFLLNVPFGYWRAGTKRMSKEWFLAVHAPIPFVATLRFLSSSSIYHIPVFFFAYFSGQLAGGKVREFFSRTT
;
A
#
# COMPACT_ATOMS: atom_id res chain seq x y z
N MET A 1 -3.67 20.23 -2.35
CA MET A 1 -5.04 19.71 -2.11
C MET A 1 -5.43 18.66 -3.16
N LEU A 2 -5.89 19.01 -4.37
CA LEU A 2 -6.36 17.99 -5.35
C LEU A 2 -5.31 16.93 -5.72
N PHE A 3 -4.11 17.34 -6.14
CA PHE A 3 -3.04 16.41 -6.53
C PHE A 3 -2.59 15.49 -5.40
N GLU A 4 -2.61 15.99 -4.16
CA GLU A 4 -2.29 15.22 -2.97
C GLU A 4 -3.37 14.21 -2.64
N THR A 5 -4.65 14.60 -2.70
CA THR A 5 -5.78 13.66 -2.55
C THR A 5 -5.72 12.54 -3.58
N LEU A 6 -5.41 12.88 -4.84
CA LEU A 6 -5.20 11.86 -5.88
C LEU A 6 -4.03 10.95 -5.56
N ALA A 7 -2.90 11.49 -5.11
CA ALA A 7 -1.74 10.69 -4.70
C ALA A 7 -2.05 9.75 -3.52
N LEU A 8 -2.89 10.16 -2.57
CA LEU A 8 -3.34 9.32 -1.45
C LEU A 8 -4.27 8.19 -1.92
N ILE A 9 -5.20 8.49 -2.82
CA ILE A 9 -6.08 7.47 -3.43
C ILE A 9 -5.24 6.45 -4.21
N LEU A 10 -4.31 6.92 -5.04
CA LEU A 10 -3.40 6.05 -5.78
C LEU A 10 -2.50 5.23 -4.84
N THR A 11 -2.00 5.83 -3.76
CA THR A 11 -1.23 5.12 -2.72
C THR A 11 -2.04 3.97 -2.12
N PHE A 12 -3.30 4.22 -1.76
CA PHE A 12 -4.18 3.18 -1.24
C PHE A 12 -4.42 2.08 -2.29
N LEU A 13 -4.85 2.45 -3.49
CA LEU A 13 -5.18 1.52 -4.58
C LEU A 13 -3.98 0.67 -4.99
N LEU A 14 -2.80 1.29 -5.11
CA LEU A 14 -1.55 0.58 -5.39
C LEU A 14 -1.25 -0.45 -4.30
N ASN A 15 -1.49 -0.13 -3.03
CA ASN A 15 -1.18 -1.04 -1.92
C ASN A 15 -2.18 -2.17 -1.74
N VAL A 16 -3.37 -2.14 -2.35
CA VAL A 16 -4.32 -3.26 -2.31
C VAL A 16 -3.75 -4.55 -2.92
N PRO A 17 -3.26 -4.59 -4.18
CA PRO A 17 -2.68 -5.81 -4.75
C PRO A 17 -1.42 -6.26 -4.00
N PHE A 18 -0.57 -5.34 -3.53
CA PHE A 18 0.59 -5.71 -2.69
C PHE A 18 0.17 -6.28 -1.33
N GLY A 19 -0.90 -5.77 -0.74
CA GLY A 19 -1.50 -6.32 0.47
C GLY A 19 -2.04 -7.73 0.29
N TYR A 20 -2.68 -7.98 -0.86
CA TYR A 20 -3.14 -9.30 -1.26
C TYR A 20 -1.97 -10.26 -1.40
N TRP A 21 -0.92 -9.87 -2.14
CA TRP A 21 0.29 -10.67 -2.32
C TRP A 21 0.98 -10.95 -0.98
N ARG A 22 1.19 -9.94 -0.15
CA ARG A 22 1.82 -10.06 1.18
C ARG A 22 1.11 -11.07 2.06
N ALA A 23 -0.23 -11.07 2.07
CA ALA A 23 -1.01 -12.02 2.87
C ALA A 23 -0.83 -13.48 2.44
N GLY A 24 -0.29 -13.73 1.24
CA GLY A 24 0.00 -15.06 0.71
C GLY A 24 1.38 -15.60 0.88
N THR A 25 2.26 -14.82 1.48
CA THR A 25 3.66 -15.20 1.66
C THR A 25 3.92 -15.53 3.11
N LYS A 26 4.92 -16.39 3.37
CA LYS A 26 5.39 -16.64 4.72
C LYS A 26 5.97 -15.33 5.28
N ARG A 27 5.45 -14.88 6.43
CA ARG A 27 5.94 -13.67 7.12
C ARG A 27 7.47 -13.75 7.32
N MET A 28 8.17 -12.65 7.06
CA MET A 28 9.64 -12.53 7.10
C MET A 28 10.41 -13.36 6.05
N SER A 29 9.74 -13.91 5.03
CA SER A 29 10.42 -14.41 3.84
C SER A 29 10.92 -13.25 2.95
N LYS A 30 11.84 -13.56 2.03
CA LYS A 30 12.29 -12.60 1.00
C LYS A 30 11.12 -12.08 0.16
N GLU A 31 10.18 -12.95 -0.17
CA GLU A 31 8.99 -12.59 -0.93
C GLU A 31 8.05 -11.67 -0.14
N TRP A 32 7.83 -11.97 1.14
CA TRP A 32 7.07 -11.08 2.03
C TRP A 32 7.71 -9.70 2.15
N PHE A 33 9.04 -9.66 2.25
CA PHE A 33 9.79 -8.41 2.28
C PHE A 33 9.57 -7.59 1.01
N LEU A 34 9.62 -8.23 -0.16
CA LEU A 34 9.33 -7.56 -1.45
C LEU A 34 7.89 -7.07 -1.52
N ALA A 35 6.91 -7.88 -1.12
CA ALA A 35 5.50 -7.49 -1.13
C ALA A 35 5.21 -6.25 -0.27
N VAL A 36 5.97 -6.05 0.80
CA VAL A 36 5.90 -4.84 1.63
C VAL A 36 6.71 -3.69 1.02
N HIS A 37 7.97 -3.89 0.65
CA HIS A 37 8.87 -2.77 0.36
C HIS A 37 8.84 -2.31 -1.11
N ALA A 38 8.49 -3.19 -2.05
CA ALA A 38 8.36 -2.83 -3.46
C ALA A 38 7.41 -1.64 -3.73
N PRO A 39 6.24 -1.49 -3.06
CA PRO A 39 5.38 -0.32 -3.25
C PRO A 39 5.94 0.99 -2.66
N ILE A 40 6.91 0.95 -1.73
CA ILE A 40 7.40 2.15 -1.04
C ILE A 40 8.03 3.17 -2.01
N PRO A 41 8.94 2.79 -2.94
CA PRO A 41 9.45 3.71 -3.96
C PRO A 41 8.36 4.38 -4.81
N PHE A 42 7.30 3.64 -5.18
CA PHE A 42 6.20 4.20 -5.97
C PHE A 42 5.41 5.24 -5.17
N VAL A 43 5.13 4.96 -3.89
CA VAL A 43 4.44 5.91 -3.00
C VAL A 43 5.31 7.14 -2.74
N ALA A 44 6.61 6.98 -2.58
CA ALA A 44 7.55 8.10 -2.47
C ALA A 44 7.51 8.98 -3.74
N THR A 45 7.52 8.38 -4.93
CA THR A 45 7.39 9.10 -6.20
C THR A 45 6.06 9.85 -6.29
N LEU A 46 4.92 9.22 -5.98
CA LEU A 46 3.61 9.89 -5.94
C LEU A 46 3.59 11.09 -4.98
N ARG A 47 4.24 10.94 -3.83
CA ARG A 47 4.40 12.00 -2.86
C ARG A 47 5.21 13.19 -3.43
N PHE A 48 6.29 12.93 -4.17
CA PHE A 48 7.09 14.00 -4.79
C PHE A 48 6.35 14.68 -5.93
N LEU A 49 5.68 13.90 -6.80
CA LEU A 49 4.90 14.40 -7.93
C LEU A 49 3.70 15.27 -7.50
N SER A 50 3.12 14.98 -6.34
CA SER A 50 2.04 15.80 -5.77
C SER A 50 2.54 17.06 -5.03
N SER A 51 3.86 17.27 -4.95
CA SER A 51 4.48 18.37 -4.20
C SER A 51 3.98 18.48 -2.76
N SER A 52 3.64 17.35 -2.14
CA SER A 52 3.09 17.33 -0.78
C SER A 52 4.12 17.83 0.26
N SER A 53 3.65 18.35 1.38
CA SER A 53 4.54 18.75 2.48
C SER A 53 5.06 17.52 3.24
N ILE A 54 6.25 17.63 3.83
CA ILE A 54 6.82 16.57 4.67
C ILE A 54 5.92 16.22 5.87
N TYR A 55 5.13 17.18 6.35
CA TYR A 55 4.18 16.99 7.44
C TYR A 55 3.02 16.05 7.09
N HIS A 56 2.77 15.76 5.81
CA HIS A 56 1.71 14.84 5.37
C HIS A 56 2.19 13.39 5.21
N ILE A 57 3.47 13.09 5.48
CA ILE A 57 3.98 11.70 5.49
C ILE A 57 3.11 10.76 6.35
N PRO A 58 2.64 11.14 7.55
CA PRO A 58 1.72 10.29 8.33
C PRO A 58 0.44 9.92 7.57
N VAL A 59 -0.11 10.83 6.75
CA VAL A 59 -1.31 10.57 5.96
C VAL A 59 -1.04 9.54 4.86
N PHE A 60 0.10 9.67 4.17
CA PHE A 60 0.57 8.68 3.19
C PHE A 60 0.85 7.32 3.83
N PHE A 61 1.43 7.32 5.03
CA PHE A 61 1.65 6.11 5.82
C PHE A 61 0.33 5.39 6.11
N PHE A 62 -0.69 6.10 6.60
CA PHE A 62 -2.00 5.49 6.85
C PHE A 62 -2.68 4.99 5.56
N ALA A 63 -2.58 5.73 4.45
CA ALA A 63 -3.11 5.29 3.16
C ALA A 63 -2.42 4.01 2.66
N TYR A 64 -1.08 3.94 2.77
CA TYR A 64 -0.27 2.77 2.44
C TYR A 64 -0.70 1.55 3.26
N PHE A 65 -0.76 1.68 4.59
CA PHE A 65 -1.11 0.57 5.48
C PHE A 65 -2.56 0.13 5.29
N SER A 66 -3.48 1.07 5.08
CA SER A 66 -4.89 0.76 4.81
C SER A 66 -5.05 -0.06 3.54
N GLY A 67 -4.32 0.27 2.46
CA GLY A 67 -4.31 -0.53 1.23
C GLY A 67 -3.74 -1.94 1.47
N GLN A 68 -2.61 -2.03 2.19
CA GLN A 68 -1.98 -3.31 2.54
C GLN A 68 -2.90 -4.23 3.37
N LEU A 69 -3.68 -3.65 4.28
CA LEU A 69 -4.65 -4.37 5.11
C LEU A 69 -5.87 -4.77 4.29
N ALA A 70 -6.41 -3.88 3.47
CA ALA A 70 -7.54 -4.15 2.59
C ALA A 70 -7.24 -5.31 1.64
N GLY A 71 -6.08 -5.28 0.97
CA GLY A 71 -5.62 -6.38 0.12
C GLY A 71 -5.52 -7.72 0.86
N GLY A 72 -4.99 -7.69 2.09
CA GLY A 72 -4.90 -8.89 2.92
C GLY A 72 -6.27 -9.47 3.28
N LYS A 73 -7.24 -8.61 3.64
CA LYS A 73 -8.63 -9.00 3.91
C LYS A 73 -9.31 -9.59 2.67
N VAL A 74 -9.06 -9.01 1.48
CA VAL A 74 -9.58 -9.56 0.22
C VAL A 74 -9.07 -10.99 0.01
N ARG A 75 -7.78 -11.23 0.22
CA ARG A 75 -7.22 -12.59 0.10
C ARG A 75 -7.82 -13.56 1.11
N GLU A 76 -7.94 -13.13 2.36
CA GLU A 76 -8.54 -13.92 3.43
C GLU A 76 -9.98 -14.32 3.08
N PHE A 77 -10.78 -13.38 2.58
CA PHE A 77 -12.15 -13.63 2.12
C PHE A 77 -12.20 -14.73 1.04
N PHE A 78 -11.33 -14.67 0.02
CA PHE A 78 -11.25 -15.71 -1.00
C PHE A 78 -10.80 -17.06 -0.43
N SER A 79 -9.81 -17.07 0.47
CA SER A 79 -9.33 -18.32 1.09
C SER A 79 -10.33 -19.02 2.00
N ARG A 80 -11.35 -18.31 2.50
CA ARG A 80 -12.43 -18.88 3.32
C ARG A 80 -13.57 -19.50 2.49
N THR A 81 -13.65 -19.15 1.21
CA THR A 81 -14.78 -19.52 0.33
C THR A 81 -14.42 -20.66 -0.62
N THR A 82 -13.15 -21.08 -0.65
CA THR A 82 -12.63 -22.21 -1.44
C THR A 82 -12.23 -23.34 -0.50
#